data_AF-A0A644STF8-F1
#
_entry.id   AF-A0A644STF8-F1
#
_cell.length_a   1.000
_cell.length_b   1.000
_cell.length_c   1.000
_cell.angle_alpha   90.00
_cell.angle_beta   90.00
_cell.angle_gamma   90.00
#
_symmetry.space_group_name_H-M   'P 1'
#
loop_
_entity.id
_entity.type
_entity.pdbx_description
1 polymer ?
#
loop_
_entity_poly.entity_id
_entity_poly.type
_entity_poly.pdbx_seq_one_letter_code
_entity_poly.pdbx_strand_id
1 'polypeptide(L)'
;MIAILLLVFSGLLGGGEGLSTTAGLVAIGVGASIGFAGLGSGMGQGIAAASSVGAIVEEKSMFAQGIIFSALPETQAIYGFLIAILLMVFGGILG
;
A
#
# COMPACT_ATOMS: atom_id res chain seq x y z
N MET A 1 7.73 -2.33 2.08
CA MET A 1 8.27 -0.97 2.25
C MET A 1 7.89 -0.35 3.60
N ILE A 2 6.59 -0.25 3.95
CA ILE A 2 6.14 0.35 5.22
C ILE A 2 6.80 -0.25 6.48
N ALA A 3 6.98 -1.58 6.53
CA ALA A 3 7.67 -2.22 7.66
C ALA A 3 9.12 -1.72 7.81
N ILE A 4 9.85 -1.52 6.71
CA ILE A 4 11.22 -1.00 6.74
C ILE A 4 11.21 0.45 7.23
N LEU A 5 10.27 1.27 6.73
CA LEU A 5 10.11 2.66 7.18
C LEU A 5 9.83 2.71 8.69
N LEU A 6 8.90 1.90 9.19
CA LEU A 6 8.63 1.81 10.63
C LEU A 6 9.88 1.41 11.42
N LEU A 7 10.61 0.39 11.00
CA LEU A 7 11.79 -0.07 11.74
C LEU A 7 12.92 0.98 11.79
N VAL A 8 13.11 1.73 10.70
CA VAL A 8 14.14 2.78 10.63
C VAL A 8 13.70 4.01 11.44
N PHE A 9 12.49 4.51 11.21
CA PHE A 9 12.02 5.77 11.79
C PHE A 9 11.51 5.65 13.23
N SER A 10 11.11 4.46 13.68
CA SER A 10 10.82 4.22 15.11
C SER A 10 12.06 4.15 16.00
N GLY A 11 13.27 4.32 15.43
CA GLY A 11 14.53 4.24 16.17
C GLY A 11 15.02 2.82 16.43
N LEU A 12 14.23 1.77 16.13
CA LEU A 12 14.59 0.38 16.42
C LEU A 12 15.82 -0.10 15.63
N LEU A 13 15.89 0.21 14.33
CA LEU A 13 17.08 0.01 13.51
C LEU A 13 17.93 1.29 13.37
N GLY A 14 17.39 2.45 13.76
CA GLY A 14 18.02 3.77 13.63
C GLY A 14 18.87 4.23 14.83
N GLY A 15 18.90 3.46 15.93
CA GLY A 15 19.65 3.81 17.14
C GLY A 15 18.98 4.86 18.04
N GLY A 16 17.66 5.02 17.96
CA GLY A 16 16.88 6.00 18.72
C GLY A 16 16.37 5.49 20.08
N GLU A 17 15.85 6.41 20.91
CA GLU A 17 15.24 6.08 22.21
C GLU A 17 14.07 5.08 22.04
N GLY A 18 13.88 4.21 23.03
CA GLY A 18 12.97 3.07 22.95
C GLY A 18 11.52 3.44 22.59
N LEU A 19 10.86 2.55 21.85
CA LEU A 19 9.47 2.73 21.40
C LEU A 19 8.53 3.01 22.59
N SER A 20 7.88 4.17 22.55
CA SER A 20 6.73 4.49 23.40
C SER A 20 5.54 3.60 23.05
N THR A 21 4.71 3.26 24.04
CA THR A 21 3.45 2.52 23.84
C THR A 21 2.55 3.19 22.80
N THR A 22 2.55 4.52 22.73
CA THR A 22 1.81 5.29 21.73
C THR A 22 2.34 5.02 20.31
N ALA A 23 3.66 5.00 20.13
CA ALA A 23 4.29 4.71 18.83
C ALA A 23 4.02 3.27 18.38
N GLY A 24 3.98 2.31 19.31
CA GLY A 24 3.59 0.93 19.02
C GLY A 24 2.15 0.82 18.51
N LEU A 25 1.22 1.56 19.11
CA LEU A 25 -0.18 1.58 18.68
C LEU A 25 -0.34 2.22 17.29
N VAL A 26 0.39 3.31 17.03
CA VAL A 26 0.45 3.95 15.70
C VAL A 26 1.02 2.99 14.66
N ALA A 27 2.09 2.26 14.97
CA ALA A 27 2.71 1.30 14.06
C ALA A 27 1.75 0.19 13.62
N ILE A 28 0.88 -0.29 14.53
CA ILE A 28 -0.18 -1.25 14.20
C ILE A 28 -1.19 -0.62 13.22
N GLY A 29 -1.63 0.62 13.48
CA GLY A 29 -2.54 1.34 12.59
C GLY A 29 -1.96 1.59 11.19
N VAL A 30 -0.67 1.96 11.14
CA VAL A 30 0.10 2.12 9.89
C VAL A 30 0.11 0.80 9.11
N GLY A 31 0.45 -0.32 9.75
CA GLY A 31 0.46 -1.64 9.11
C GLY A 31 -0.93 -2.10 8.63
N ALA A 32 -1.97 -1.87 9.43
CA ALA A 32 -3.34 -2.22 9.08
C ALA A 32 -3.85 -1.42 7.87
N SER A 33 -3.59 -0.10 7.82
CA SER A 33 -4.06 0.77 6.74
C SER A 33 -3.55 0.34 5.37
N ILE A 34 -2.24 0.14 5.22
CA ILE A 34 -1.65 -0.35 3.96
C ILE A 34 -1.97 -1.82 3.70
N GLY A 35 -2.06 -2.64 4.75
CA GLY A 35 -2.33 -4.07 4.64
C GLY A 35 -3.69 -4.32 4.00
N PHE A 36 -4.75 -3.73 4.55
CA PHE A 36 -6.10 -3.89 4.00
C PHE A 36 -6.27 -3.22 2.63
N ALA A 37 -5.69 -2.03 2.44
CA ALA A 37 -5.73 -1.35 1.15
C ALA A 37 -5.02 -2.14 0.05
N GLY A 38 -3.84 -2.71 0.34
CA GLY A 38 -3.08 -3.54 -0.58
C GLY A 38 -3.79 -4.85 -0.91
N LEU A 39 -4.44 -5.49 0.06
CA LEU A 39 -5.24 -6.70 -0.17
C LEU A 39 -6.43 -6.41 -1.10
N GLY A 40 -7.20 -5.35 -0.82
CA GLY A 40 -8.32 -4.95 -1.68
C GLY A 40 -7.89 -4.56 -3.09
N SER A 41 -6.81 -3.78 -3.20
CA SER A 41 -6.20 -3.39 -4.48
C SER A 41 -5.77 -4.60 -5.30
N GLY A 42 -5.05 -5.54 -4.68
CA GLY A 42 -4.55 -6.75 -5.34
C GLY A 42 -5.66 -7.66 -5.84
N MET A 43 -6.76 -7.80 -5.09
CA MET A 43 -7.94 -8.56 -5.54
C MET A 43 -8.58 -7.92 -6.77
N GLY A 44 -8.81 -6.59 -6.74
CA GLY A 44 -9.36 -5.86 -7.88
C GLY A 44 -8.46 -5.93 -9.11
N GLN A 45 -7.15 -5.80 -8.91
CA GLN A 45 -6.16 -5.89 -9.98
C GLN A 45 -6.14 -7.29 -10.60
N GLY A 46 -6.21 -8.36 -9.80
CA GLY A 46 -6.27 -9.74 -10.30
C GLY A 46 -7.49 -9.99 -11.19
N ILE A 47 -8.66 -9.48 -10.78
CA ILE A 47 -9.90 -9.60 -11.57
C ILE A 47 -9.79 -8.80 -12.88
N ALA A 48 -9.38 -7.53 -12.79
CA ALA A 48 -9.25 -6.66 -13.97
C ALA A 48 -8.21 -7.21 -14.97
N ALA A 49 -7.09 -7.73 -14.49
CA ALA A 49 -6.05 -8.34 -15.32
C ALA A 49 -6.56 -9.61 -16.01
N ALA A 50 -7.26 -10.50 -15.29
CA ALA A 50 -7.81 -11.72 -15.87
C ALA A 50 -8.82 -11.42 -16.99
N SER A 51 -9.73 -10.47 -16.77
CA SER A 51 -10.68 -10.03 -17.79
C SER A 51 -9.98 -9.36 -18.98
N SER A 52 -8.95 -8.57 -18.73
CA SER A 52 -8.18 -7.90 -19.78
C SER A 52 -7.45 -8.90 -20.67
N VAL A 53 -6.84 -9.94 -20.11
CA VAL A 53 -6.19 -11.01 -20.89
C VAL A 53 -7.19 -11.73 -21.78
N GLY A 54 -8.39 -12.03 -21.28
CA GLY A 54 -9.48 -12.60 -22.08
C GLY A 54 -9.84 -11.73 -23.28
N ALA A 55 -10.04 -10.43 -23.05
CA ALA A 55 -10.37 -9.48 -24.12
C ALA A 55 -9.25 -9.34 -25.16
N ILE A 56 -7.98 -9.40 -24.75
CA ILE A 56 -6.81 -9.29 -25.65
C ILE A 56 -6.71 -10.50 -26.60
N VAL A 57 -7.16 -11.68 -26.16
CA VAL A 57 -7.19 -12.89 -27.01
C VAL A 57 -8.20 -12.73 -28.15
N GLU A 58 -9.36 -12.13 -27.88
CA GLU A 58 -10.38 -11.83 -28.88
C GLU A 58 -9.97 -10.66 -29.78
N GLU A 59 -9.49 -9.57 -29.19
CA GLU A 59 -9.12 -8.34 -29.90
C GLU A 59 -7.80 -7.76 -29.38
N LYS A 60 -6.72 -7.93 -30.17
CA LYS A 60 -5.37 -7.47 -29.79
C LYS A 60 -5.24 -5.96 -29.59
N SER A 61 -6.14 -5.16 -30.17
CA SER A 61 -6.17 -3.70 -29.98
C SER A 61 -6.43 -3.33 -28.51
N MET A 62 -7.07 -4.22 -27.75
CA MET A 62 -7.44 -4.03 -26.35
C MET A 62 -6.24 -4.08 -25.39
N PHE A 63 -5.03 -4.40 -25.87
CA PHE A 63 -3.84 -4.52 -25.01
C PHE A 63 -3.59 -3.27 -24.16
N ALA A 64 -3.55 -2.09 -24.79
CA ALA A 64 -3.30 -0.84 -24.08
C ALA A 64 -4.42 -0.51 -23.08
N GLN A 65 -5.67 -0.74 -23.48
CA GLN A 65 -6.84 -0.48 -22.65
C GLN A 65 -6.93 -1.45 -21.46
N GLY A 66 -6.55 -2.72 -21.65
CA GLY A 66 -6.46 -3.73 -20.60
C GLY A 66 -5.43 -3.38 -19.54
N ILE A 67 -4.28 -2.80 -19.92
CA ILE A 67 -3.30 -2.27 -18.96
C ILE A 67 -3.91 -1.15 -18.13
N ILE A 68 -4.61 -0.20 -18.77
CA ILE A 68 -5.23 0.94 -18.06
C ILE A 68 -6.26 0.44 -17.05
N PHE A 69 -7.16 -0.45 -17.45
CA PHE A 69 -8.18 -0.99 -16.55
C PHE A 69 -7.59 -1.81 -15.41
N SER A 70 -6.50 -2.55 -15.66
CA SER A 70 -5.79 -3.30 -14.63
C SER A 70 -5.05 -2.38 -13.64
N ALA A 71 -4.69 -1.16 -14.03
CA ALA A 71 -4.02 -0.19 -13.17
C ALA A 71 -4.99 0.63 -12.30
N LEU A 72 -6.29 0.71 -12.63
CA LEU A 72 -7.27 1.48 -11.84
C LEU A 72 -7.40 0.99 -10.38
N PRO A 73 -7.43 -0.33 -10.11
CA PRO A 73 -7.47 -0.85 -8.74
C PRO A 73 -6.27 -0.40 -7.89
N GLU A 74 -5.10 -0.17 -8.50
CA GLU A 74 -3.86 0.23 -7.80
C GLU A 74 -3.99 1.56 -7.05
N THR A 75 -4.96 2.41 -7.45
CA THR A 75 -5.28 3.65 -6.73
C THR A 75 -5.65 3.41 -5.26
N GLN A 76 -6.27 2.26 -4.94
CA GLN A 76 -6.63 1.92 -3.57
C GLN A 76 -5.39 1.65 -2.72
N ALA A 77 -4.37 0.96 -3.27
CA ALA A 77 -3.10 0.78 -2.59
C ALA A 77 -2.38 2.12 -2.36
N ILE A 78 -2.44 3.04 -3.31
CA ILE A 78 -1.84 4.38 -3.18
C ILE A 78 -2.50 5.16 -2.02
N TYR A 79 -3.83 5.13 -1.89
CA TYR A 79 -4.50 5.78 -0.76
C TYR A 79 -4.15 5.16 0.59
N GLY A 80 -4.09 3.83 0.68
CA GLY A 80 -3.63 3.15 1.89
C GLY A 80 -2.19 3.51 2.25
N PHE A 81 -1.33 3.65 1.25
CA PHE A 81 0.05 4.07 1.44
C PHE A 81 0.15 5.52 1.93
N LEU A 82 -0.65 6.43 1.34
CA LEU A 82 -0.73 7.81 1.80
C LEU A 82 -1.18 7.90 3.26
N ILE A 83 -2.23 7.17 3.64
CA ILE A 83 -2.72 7.13 5.03
C ILE A 83 -1.64 6.61 5.97
N ALA A 84 -0.94 5.54 5.59
CA ALA A 84 0.16 4.99 6.37
C ALA A 84 1.27 6.04 6.62
N ILE A 85 1.62 6.85 5.62
CA ILE A 85 2.60 7.94 5.75
C ILE A 85 2.07 9.04 6.67
N LEU A 86 0.82 9.48 6.50
CA LEU A 86 0.21 10.52 7.34
C LEU A 86 0.17 10.09 8.81
N LEU A 87 -0.15 8.82 9.08
CA LEU A 87 -0.13 8.26 10.44
C LEU A 87 1.28 8.28 11.04
N MET A 88 2.32 7.96 10.26
CA MET A 88 3.69 8.03 10.76
C MET A 88 4.12 9.47 11.05
N VAL A 89 3.73 10.44 10.21
CA VAL A 89 4.04 11.87 10.40
C VAL A 89 3.34 12.43 11.63
N PHE A 90 2.01 12.32 11.71
CA PHE A 90 1.26 12.87 12.84
C PHE A 90 1.40 12.06 14.12
N GLY A 91 1.77 10.79 14.02
CA GLY A 91 2.07 9.93 15.16
C GLY A 91 3.47 10.14 15.76
N GLY A 92 4.27 11.07 15.22
CA GLY A 92 5.61 11.38 15.74
C GLY A 92 6.65 10.30 15.49
N ILE A 93 6.41 9.41 14.51
CA ILE A 93 7.39 8.42 14.05
C ILE A 93 8.24 9.01 12.92
N LEU A 94 7.62 9.79 12.04
CA LEU A 94 8.26 10.44 10.90
C LEU A 94 8.35 11.94 11.15
N GLY A 95 9.38 12.39 11.87
CA GLY A 95 9.59 13.80 12.19
C GLY A 95 10.51 14.01 13.38
#